data_AF-A0A6B1GSF4-F1
#
_entry.id   AF-A0A6B1GSF4-F1
#
_cell.length_a   1.000
_cell.length_b   1.000
_cell.length_c   1.000
_cell.angle_alpha   90.00
_cell.angle_beta   90.00
_cell.angle_gamma   90.00
#
_symmetry.space_group_name_H-M   'P 1'
#
loop_
_entity.id
_entity.type
_entity.pdbx_description
1 polymer ?
#
loop_
_entity_poly.entity_id
_entity_poly.type
_entity_poly.pdbx_seq_one_letter_code
_entity_poly.pdbx_strand_id
1 'polypeptide(L)'
;MGRRRLIGWIVDVPLAPPAGLEGELRSIESVIDFEPLLPADLMQLADFTASYYAAPIGEVLKTLLPGQLPAWGDRRLELTNRGALA
;
A
#
# COMPACT_ATOMS: atom_id res chain seq x y z
N MET A 1 -8.91 -6.45 5.73
CA MET A 1 -10.24 -5.98 6.20
C MET A 1 -10.99 -7.10 6.90
N GLY A 2 -11.59 -6.85 8.06
CA GLY A 2 -11.98 -7.92 8.98
C GLY A 2 -10.77 -8.77 9.38
N ARG A 3 -10.90 -10.10 9.36
CA ARG A 3 -9.81 -11.06 9.63
C ARG A 3 -8.86 -11.32 8.45
N ARG A 4 -9.13 -10.73 7.27
CA ARG A 4 -8.30 -10.95 6.07
C ARG A 4 -7.14 -9.97 6.02
N ARG A 5 -5.95 -10.47 5.67
CA ARG A 5 -4.81 -9.65 5.23
C ARG A 5 -5.05 -9.20 3.80
N LEU A 6 -4.76 -7.93 3.51
CA LEU A 6 -4.95 -7.31 2.22
C LEU A 6 -3.80 -6.33 1.96
N ILE A 7 -3.50 -6.10 0.69
CA ILE A 7 -2.59 -5.06 0.24
C ILE A 7 -3.41 -3.79 -0.01
N GLY A 8 -2.86 -2.64 0.33
CA GLY A 8 -3.46 -1.34 0.11
C GLY A 8 -2.40 -0.29 -0.22
N TRP A 9 -2.87 0.89 -0.55
CA TRP A 9 -2.03 2.04 -0.87
C TRP A 9 -1.91 2.98 0.33
N ILE A 10 -0.73 3.54 0.54
CA ILE A 10 -0.54 4.68 1.45
C ILE A 10 -0.67 5.93 0.59
N VAL A 11 -1.75 6.69 0.79
CA VAL A 11 -2.05 7.90 0.01
C VAL A 11 -1.73 9.18 0.75
N ASP A 12 -1.66 9.11 2.09
CA ASP A 12 -1.30 10.21 2.96
C ASP A 12 -0.71 9.67 4.27
N VAL A 13 0.13 10.46 4.94
CA VAL A 13 0.78 10.12 6.21
C VAL A 13 0.65 11.33 7.15
N PRO A 14 -0.46 11.44 7.91
CA PRO A 14 -0.64 12.54 8.83
C PRO A 14 0.33 12.45 10.02
N LEU A 15 0.69 13.60 10.58
CA LEU A 15 1.58 13.69 11.75
C LEU A 15 0.98 13.08 13.03
N ALA A 16 -0.36 12.96 13.09
CA ALA A 16 -1.07 12.38 14.22
C ALA A 16 -2.27 11.56 13.73
N PRO A 17 -2.69 10.53 14.49
CA PRO A 17 -3.93 9.83 14.24
C PRO A 17 -5.15 10.78 14.26
N PRO A 18 -6.23 10.46 13.54
CA PRO A 18 -7.49 11.18 13.69
C PRO A 18 -8.00 11.13 15.13
N ALA A 19 -8.52 12.25 15.62
CA ALA A 19 -9.01 12.36 16.99
C ALA A 19 -10.12 11.34 17.28
N GLY A 20 -10.03 10.68 18.44
CA GLY A 20 -11.02 9.70 18.90
C GLY A 20 -10.84 8.30 18.33
N LEU A 21 -9.76 8.04 17.59
CA LEU A 21 -9.37 6.70 17.11
C LEU A 21 -8.07 6.20 17.77
N GLU A 22 -7.63 6.84 18.85
CA GLU A 22 -6.42 6.46 19.56
C GLU A 22 -6.53 5.02 20.09
N GLY A 23 -5.66 4.13 19.62
CA GLY A 23 -5.64 2.72 20.03
C GLY A 23 -6.65 1.81 19.30
N GLU A 24 -7.55 2.35 18.48
CA GLU A 24 -8.49 1.55 17.66
C GLU A 24 -7.91 1.14 16.31
N LEU A 25 -6.91 1.89 15.84
CA LEU A 25 -6.26 1.64 14.56
C LEU A 25 -5.35 0.40 14.65
N ARG A 26 -5.48 -0.50 13.68
CA ARG A 26 -4.54 -1.61 13.51
C ARG A 26 -3.27 -1.15 12.83
N SER A 27 -2.13 -1.62 13.32
CA SER A 27 -0.84 -1.40 12.67
C SER A 27 -0.79 -2.02 11.27
N ILE A 28 -0.09 -1.35 10.36
CA ILE A 28 0.30 -1.93 9.05
C ILE A 28 1.30 -3.07 9.32
N GLU A 29 1.03 -4.25 8.75
CA GLU A 29 1.86 -5.45 8.98
C GLU A 29 3.24 -5.34 8.32
N SER A 30 3.28 -4.82 7.09
CA SER A 30 4.53 -4.58 6.36
C SER A 30 4.32 -3.57 5.23
N VAL A 31 5.39 -2.88 4.87
CA VAL A 31 5.49 -2.07 3.65
C VAL A 31 6.17 -2.92 2.58
N ILE A 32 5.58 -2.96 1.38
CA ILE A 32 6.04 -3.83 0.28
C ILE A 32 7.04 -3.06 -0.59
N ASP A 33 6.68 -1.84 -0.98
CA ASP A 33 7.49 -0.96 -1.82
C ASP A 33 8.00 0.21 -0.97
N PHE A 34 9.33 0.37 -0.92
CA PHE A 34 9.97 1.48 -0.18
C PHE A 34 10.02 2.78 -0.97
N GLU A 35 9.77 2.71 -2.28
CA GLU A 35 9.64 3.84 -3.19
C GLU A 35 8.23 3.84 -3.81
N PRO A 36 7.64 5.02 -4.05
CA PRO A 36 6.34 5.10 -4.71
C PRO A 36 6.37 4.45 -6.10
N LEU A 37 5.42 3.55 -6.37
CA LEU A 37 5.27 2.89 -7.67
C LEU A 37 4.85 3.84 -8.79
N LEU A 38 4.21 4.96 -8.43
CA LEU A 38 3.75 5.99 -9.34
C LEU A 38 4.53 7.29 -9.07
N PRO A 39 4.94 8.02 -10.11
CA PRO A 39 5.50 9.35 -9.94
C PRO A 39 4.45 10.33 -9.38
N ALA A 40 4.92 11.44 -8.80
CA ALA A 40 4.08 12.36 -8.04
C ALA A 40 2.96 13.02 -8.87
N ASP A 41 3.18 13.25 -10.16
CA ASP A 41 2.20 13.81 -11.09
C ASP A 41 1.04 12.81 -11.34
N LEU A 42 1.32 11.52 -11.46
CA LEU A 42 0.29 10.49 -11.55
C LEU A 42 -0.48 10.30 -10.25
N MET A 43 0.18 10.45 -9.10
CA MET A 43 -0.51 10.47 -7.80
C MET A 43 -1.49 11.65 -7.70
N GLN A 44 -1.09 12.83 -8.15
CA GLN A 44 -1.97 14.01 -8.20
C GLN A 44 -3.13 13.82 -9.19
N LEU A 45 -2.86 13.24 -10.36
CA LEU A 45 -3.89 12.91 -11.34
C LEU A 45 -4.88 11.89 -10.79
N ALA A 46 -4.41 10.89 -10.04
CA ALA A 46 -5.26 9.88 -9.40
C ALA A 46 -6.21 10.53 -8.38
N ASP A 47 -5.68 11.41 -7.53
CA ASP A 47 -6.48 12.14 -6.54
C ASP A 47 -7.54 13.02 -7.22
N PHE A 48 -7.14 13.82 -8.21
CA PHE A 48 -8.07 14.62 -9.02
C PHE A 48 -9.18 13.76 -9.65
N THR A 49 -8.80 12.64 -10.28
CA THR A 49 -9.74 11.75 -10.98
C THR A 49 -10.71 11.10 -9.99
N ALA A 50 -10.22 10.62 -8.85
CA ALA A 50 -11.03 10.02 -7.80
C ALA A 50 -12.05 11.03 -7.24
N SER A 51 -11.60 12.25 -6.91
CA SER A 51 -12.46 13.31 -6.40
C SER A 51 -13.47 13.79 -7.45
N TYR A 52 -13.04 13.99 -8.69
CA TYR A 52 -13.89 14.55 -9.74
C TYR A 52 -15.00 13.57 -10.18
N TYR A 53 -14.67 12.29 -10.32
CA TYR A 53 -15.62 11.26 -10.74
C TYR A 53 -16.27 10.51 -9.58
N ALA A 54 -16.05 10.94 -8.33
CA ALA A 54 -16.51 10.26 -7.12
C ALA A 54 -16.18 8.75 -7.12
N ALA A 55 -14.99 8.40 -7.61
CA ALA A 55 -14.50 7.03 -7.73
C ALA A 55 -13.60 6.66 -6.54
N PRO A 56 -13.53 5.39 -6.11
CA PRO A 56 -12.62 4.97 -5.06
C PRO A 56 -11.15 5.14 -5.48
N ILE A 57 -10.38 5.90 -4.70
CA ILE A 57 -8.95 6.18 -5.01
C ILE A 57 -8.12 4.91 -5.21
N GLY A 58 -8.36 3.86 -4.43
CA GLY A 58 -7.64 2.59 -4.57
C GLY A 58 -7.89 1.89 -5.91
N GLU A 59 -9.06 2.08 -6.53
CA GLU A 59 -9.35 1.56 -7.87
C GLU A 59 -8.68 2.40 -8.94
N VAL A 60 -8.71 3.73 -8.81
CA VAL A 60 -8.03 4.65 -9.72
C VAL A 60 -6.51 4.40 -9.74
N LEU A 61 -5.88 4.24 -8.57
CA LEU A 61 -4.45 3.93 -8.50
C LEU A 61 -4.11 2.59 -9.13
N LYS A 62 -4.99 1.59 -8.97
CA LYS A 62 -4.82 0.27 -9.57
C LYS A 62 -4.89 0.31 -11.10
N THR A 63 -5.71 1.18 -11.70
CA THR A 63 -5.81 1.29 -13.17
C THR A 63 -4.63 2.02 -13.80
N LEU A 64 -3.91 2.86 -13.04
CA LEU A 64 -2.72 3.56 -13.52
C LEU A 64 -1.49 2.66 -13.65
N LEU A 65 -1.45 1.51 -12.98
CA LEU A 65 -0.34 0.59 -13.07
C LEU A 65 -0.37 -0.23 -14.38
N PRO A 66 0.77 -0.37 -15.08
CA PRO A 66 0.84 -1.20 -16.28
C PRO A 66 0.74 -2.68 -15.92
N GLY A 67 -0.38 -3.31 -16.25
CA GLY A 67 -0.60 -4.76 -16.10
C GLY A 67 -1.16 -5.19 -14.74
N GLN A 68 -1.57 -6.46 -14.65
CA GLN A 68 -1.93 -7.03 -13.35
C GLN A 68 -0.64 -7.12 -12.52
N LEU A 69 -0.50 -6.29 -11.49
CA LEU A 69 0.43 -6.61 -10.41
C LEU A 69 0.11 -8.05 -10.00
N PRO A 70 1.10 -8.97 -10.00
CA PRO A 70 0.84 -10.33 -9.57
C PRO A 70 0.17 -10.28 -8.19
N ALA A 71 -0.89 -11.08 -7.99
CA ALA A 71 -1.45 -11.29 -6.67
C ALA A 71 -0.31 -11.81 -5.79
N TRP A 72 0.28 -10.92 -5.00
CA TRP A 72 1.66 -11.11 -4.57
C TRP A 72 1.81 -12.36 -3.72
N GLY A 73 2.87 -13.07 -4.02
CA GLY A 73 3.35 -14.31 -3.45
C GLY A 73 4.82 -14.47 -3.84
N ASP A 74 5.60 -13.39 -3.70
CA ASP A 74 7.05 -13.51 -3.73
C ASP A 74 7.44 -14.30 -2.49
N ARG A 75 7.99 -15.50 -2.70
CA ARG A 75 8.54 -16.30 -1.61
C ARG A 75 9.69 -15.51 -1.01
N ARG A 76 9.45 -14.89 0.14
CA ARG A 76 10.50 -14.35 0.98
C ARG A 76 11.29 -15.53 1.55
N LEU A 77 12.52 -15.71 1.07
CA LEU A 77 13.48 -16.63 1.66
C LEU A 77 14.48 -15.79 2.45
N GLU A 78 14.53 -16.00 3.76
CA GLU A 78 15.57 -15.45 4.60
C GLU A 78 16.61 -16.54 4.89
N LEU A 79 17.89 -16.22 4.69
CA LEU A 79 18.98 -17.10 5.08
C LEU A 79 19.00 -17.19 6.61
N THR A 80 18.67 -18.35 7.15
CA THR A 80 18.87 -18.60 8.58
C THR A 80 20.36 -18.56 8.90
N ASN A 81 20.73 -18.17 10.12
CA ASN A 81 22.14 -18.13 10.57
C ASN A 81 22.89 -19.47 10.40
N ARG A 82 22.17 -20.61 10.33
CA ARG A 82 22.77 -21.93 10.05
C ARG A 82 23.20 -22.13 8.60
N GLY A 83 22.65 -21.37 7.65
CA GLY A 83 22.96 -21.48 6.22
C GLY A 83 23.96 -20.43 5.70
N ALA A 84 24.37 -19.46 6.52
CA ALA A 84 25.28 -18.38 6.14
C ALA A 84 26.78 -18.69 6.31
N LEU A 85 27.11 -19.84 6.91
CA LEU A 85 28.48 -20.26 7.25
C LEU A 85 28.94 -21.51 6.47
N ALA A 86 28.25 -21.90 5.39
CA ALA A 86 28.61 -23.01 4.52
C ALA A 86 29.32 -22.52 3.25
#